data_AF-A0A7J4J150-F1
#
_entry.id   AF-A0A7J4J150-F1
#
_cell.length_a   1.000
_cell.length_b   1.000
_cell.length_c   1.000
_cell.angle_alpha   90.00
_cell.angle_beta   90.00
_cell.angle_gamma   90.00
#
_symmetry.space_group_name_H-M   'P 1'
#
loop_
_entity.id
_entity.type
_entity.pdbx_description
1 polymer ?
#
loop_
_entity_poly.entity_id
_entity_poly.type
_entity_poly.pdbx_seq_one_letter_code
_entity_poly.pdbx_strand_id
1 'polypeptide(L)'
;KTHHNRAPIIMEMIEQGLVVEPLKELYKDEVRELGMLLGLPSKLVKRHPFPGPGLAIRILCSNGKEKVDKGLEEKINKITAPAGYLARVLAVRAVGVQGDNRTYRNVVVLEGKLDYNALEEISTRVTNAFSTINRVVVLLEPEKIESAPLLEEAYLSTERIERLREADAIAMDALEEKGAYDKVWQFPVVLLPVKFNNAGEGIVLRPVESREAMTATFAKLDPEIISEMAQRVLKVRGVGAVMLDVTHKPPATIEWE
;
A
#
# COMPACT_ATOMS: atom_id res chain seq x y z
N LYS A 1 3.12 18.49 19.02
CA LYS A 1 3.67 17.14 18.71
C LYS A 1 5.20 17.16 18.89
N THR A 2 5.73 16.56 19.97
CA THR A 2 7.13 16.67 20.42
C THR A 2 8.12 15.67 19.77
N HIS A 3 7.75 14.99 18.70
CA HIS A 3 8.52 13.83 18.19
C HIS A 3 8.97 13.90 16.72
N HIS A 4 8.60 14.92 15.95
CA HIS A 4 8.86 14.90 14.49
C HIS A 4 9.74 16.02 13.93
N ASN A 5 10.20 16.99 14.74
CA ASN A 5 11.20 17.97 14.33
C ASN A 5 12.13 18.32 15.51
N ARG A 6 12.98 17.39 15.94
CA ARG A 6 14.03 17.64 16.94
C ARG A 6 15.38 17.97 16.28
N ALA A 7 15.36 18.74 15.20
CA ALA A 7 16.59 19.35 14.71
C ALA A 7 17.00 20.45 15.71
N PRO A 8 18.28 20.59 16.08
CA PRO A 8 18.72 21.58 17.08
C PRO A 8 18.20 22.99 16.81
N ILE A 9 18.21 23.40 15.55
CA ILE A 9 17.71 24.71 15.12
C ILE A 9 16.20 24.90 15.35
N ILE A 10 15.40 23.84 15.19
CA ILE A 10 13.95 23.93 15.44
C ILE A 10 13.68 24.02 16.94
N MET A 11 14.45 23.32 17.77
CA MET A 11 14.33 23.42 19.23
C MET A 11 14.67 24.83 19.72
N GLU A 12 15.75 25.41 19.22
CA GLU A 12 16.13 26.80 19.51
C GLU A 12 15.03 27.79 19.09
N MET A 13 14.45 27.62 17.89
CA MET A 13 13.35 28.46 17.43
C MET A 13 12.07 28.28 18.29
N ILE A 14 11.80 27.08 18.80
CA ILE A 14 10.69 26.83 19.73
C ILE A 14 10.94 27.55 21.06
N GLU A 15 12.15 27.43 21.61
CA GLU A 15 12.55 28.11 22.86
C GLU A 15 12.47 29.64 22.72
N GLN A 16 12.81 30.17 21.56
CA GLN A 16 12.68 31.59 21.24
C GLN A 16 11.24 32.03 20.92
N GLY A 17 10.26 31.10 20.93
CA GLY A 17 8.86 31.41 20.63
C GLY A 17 8.59 31.78 19.17
N LEU A 18 9.49 31.41 18.26
CA LEU A 18 9.42 31.75 16.82
C LEU A 18 8.58 30.76 16.01
N VAL A 19 8.21 29.61 16.58
CA VAL A 19 7.39 28.60 15.90
C VAL A 19 5.92 28.82 16.21
N VAL A 20 5.14 29.14 15.17
CA VAL A 20 3.69 29.29 15.25
C VAL A 20 3.03 28.13 14.51
N GLU A 21 1.98 27.56 15.09
CA GLU A 21 1.13 26.52 14.48
C GLU A 21 -0.30 27.07 14.29
N PRO A 22 -0.58 27.84 13.21
CA PRO A 22 -1.86 28.56 13.05
C PRO A 22 -3.09 27.65 12.99
N LEU A 23 -2.89 26.39 12.60
CA LEU A 23 -3.95 25.40 12.41
C LEU A 23 -4.08 24.45 13.61
N LYS A 24 -3.37 24.68 14.72
CA LYS A 24 -3.30 23.75 15.86
C LYS A 24 -4.65 23.49 16.54
N GLU A 25 -5.58 24.43 16.42
CA GLU A 25 -6.91 24.39 17.05
C GLU A 25 -8.00 23.87 16.10
N LEU A 26 -7.64 23.52 14.86
CA LEU A 26 -8.57 23.06 13.83
C LEU A 26 -8.45 21.55 13.61
N TYR A 27 -9.59 20.91 13.41
CA TYR A 27 -9.72 19.56 12.89
C TYR A 27 -9.47 19.51 11.38
N LYS A 28 -9.28 18.30 10.84
CA LYS A 28 -8.84 18.12 9.44
C LYS A 28 -9.88 18.58 8.42
N ASP A 29 -11.16 18.38 8.71
CA ASP A 29 -12.30 18.87 7.96
C ASP A 29 -12.39 20.41 8.00
N GLU A 30 -12.18 21.02 9.17
CA GLU A 30 -12.13 22.49 9.33
C GLU A 30 -10.97 23.12 8.55
N VAL A 31 -9.78 22.48 8.54
CA VAL A 31 -8.65 22.93 7.71
C VAL A 31 -9.01 22.90 6.22
N ARG A 32 -9.81 21.92 5.79
CA ARG A 32 -10.28 21.85 4.39
C ARG A 32 -11.27 22.97 4.09
N GLU A 33 -12.24 23.21 4.97
CA GLU A 33 -13.19 24.31 4.82
C GLU A 33 -12.48 25.67 4.77
N LEU A 34 -11.53 25.91 5.68
CA LEU A 34 -10.70 27.11 5.70
C LEU A 34 -9.94 27.29 4.38
N GLY A 35 -9.37 26.21 3.83
CA GLY A 35 -8.69 26.25 2.53
C GLY A 35 -9.62 26.71 1.40
N MET A 36 -10.87 26.24 1.39
CA MET A 36 -11.88 26.66 0.41
C MET A 36 -12.28 28.14 0.60
N LEU A 37 -12.45 28.59 1.86
CA LEU A 37 -12.75 29.99 2.19
C LEU A 37 -11.63 30.94 1.75
N LEU A 38 -10.37 30.49 1.81
CA LEU A 38 -9.20 31.23 1.34
C LEU A 38 -9.06 31.21 -0.20
N GLY A 39 -9.97 30.58 -0.92
CA GLY A 39 -9.96 30.51 -2.39
C GLY A 39 -9.01 29.48 -2.98
N LEU A 40 -8.54 28.50 -2.19
CA LEU A 40 -7.73 27.40 -2.73
C LEU A 40 -8.58 26.48 -3.61
N PRO A 41 -8.02 25.94 -4.72
CA PRO A 41 -8.74 25.00 -5.56
C PRO A 41 -9.14 23.74 -4.79
N SER A 42 -10.38 23.28 -4.98
CA SER A 42 -10.89 22.07 -4.30
C SER A 42 -10.01 20.85 -4.52
N LYS A 43 -9.45 20.69 -5.74
CA LYS A 43 -8.52 19.61 -6.09
C LYS A 43 -7.22 19.62 -5.25
N LEU A 44 -6.81 20.77 -4.73
CA LEU A 44 -5.63 20.90 -3.86
C LEU A 44 -6.01 20.59 -2.41
N VAL A 45 -7.12 21.14 -1.94
CA VAL A 45 -7.60 21.00 -0.55
C VAL A 45 -8.00 19.56 -0.22
N LYS A 46 -8.60 18.86 -1.18
CA LYS A 46 -9.08 17.48 -1.02
C LYS A 46 -8.02 16.41 -1.26
N ARG A 47 -6.76 16.76 -1.55
CA ARG A 47 -5.72 15.77 -1.82
C ARG A 47 -5.61 14.73 -0.71
N HIS A 48 -5.36 13.48 -1.12
CA HIS A 48 -5.01 12.43 -0.18
C HIS A 48 -3.73 12.82 0.57
N PRO A 49 -3.56 12.37 1.83
CA PRO A 49 -2.30 12.52 2.53
C PRO A 49 -1.15 11.89 1.72
N PHE A 50 -0.03 12.60 1.63
CA PHE A 50 1.20 12.09 1.02
C PHE A 50 2.33 12.16 2.07
N PRO A 51 3.04 11.05 2.32
CA PRO A 51 4.04 11.00 3.40
C PRO A 51 5.26 11.87 3.07
N GLY A 52 5.93 12.38 4.11
CA GLY A 52 7.14 13.21 3.95
C GLY A 52 8.26 12.54 3.13
N PRO A 53 8.62 11.27 3.39
CA PRO A 53 9.56 10.51 2.56
C PRO A 53 9.04 10.19 1.13
N GLY A 54 7.76 10.44 0.85
CA GLY A 54 7.14 10.25 -0.44
C GLY A 54 7.24 8.82 -0.98
N LEU A 55 7.63 8.70 -2.24
CA LEU A 55 7.72 7.40 -2.92
C LEU A 55 8.82 6.49 -2.37
N ALA A 56 9.78 7.03 -1.60
CA ALA A 56 10.87 6.23 -1.05
C ALA A 56 10.36 5.08 -0.15
N ILE A 57 9.24 5.28 0.54
CA ILE A 57 8.59 4.26 1.38
C ILE A 57 7.48 3.48 0.67
N ARG A 58 7.42 3.63 -0.66
CA ARG A 58 6.51 2.89 -1.54
C ARG A 58 7.29 2.08 -2.58
N ILE A 59 8.61 2.11 -2.55
CA ILE A 59 9.47 1.26 -3.38
C ILE A 59 10.20 0.33 -2.43
N LEU A 60 9.69 -0.90 -2.32
CA LEU A 60 10.39 -1.90 -1.54
C LEU A 60 11.75 -2.19 -2.18
N CYS A 61 12.78 -2.20 -1.35
CA CYS A 61 14.15 -2.49 -1.73
C CYS A 61 14.58 -3.83 -1.13
N SER A 62 15.50 -4.52 -1.81
CA SER A 62 16.02 -5.82 -1.38
C SER A 62 17.45 -6.03 -1.86
N ASN A 63 18.22 -6.78 -1.08
CA ASN A 63 19.54 -7.26 -1.48
C ASN A 63 19.49 -8.66 -2.14
N GLY A 64 18.29 -9.15 -2.48
CA GLY A 64 18.08 -10.44 -3.12
C GLY A 64 18.24 -11.68 -2.22
N LYS A 65 18.41 -11.52 -0.90
CA LYS A 65 18.72 -12.63 0.02
C LYS A 65 17.57 -13.09 0.89
N GLU A 66 16.44 -12.39 0.87
CA GLU A 66 15.28 -12.78 1.66
C GLU A 66 14.77 -14.16 1.22
N LYS A 67 14.32 -14.96 2.18
CA LYS A 67 13.87 -16.34 1.94
C LYS A 67 12.48 -16.54 2.50
N VAL A 68 11.78 -17.50 1.90
CA VAL A 68 10.50 -17.99 2.39
C VAL A 68 10.73 -19.31 3.11
N ASP A 69 10.08 -19.48 4.26
CA ASP A 69 10.12 -20.72 5.01
C ASP A 69 9.52 -21.89 4.22
N LYS A 70 10.26 -22.99 4.17
CA LYS A 70 9.81 -24.21 3.47
C LYS A 70 8.51 -24.72 4.08
N GLY A 71 7.53 -25.01 3.21
CA GLY A 71 6.22 -25.53 3.61
C GLY A 71 5.25 -24.49 4.19
N LEU A 72 5.65 -23.21 4.33
CA LEU A 72 4.74 -22.15 4.74
C LEU A 72 3.61 -21.97 3.71
N GLU A 73 3.96 -21.96 2.43
CA GLU A 73 2.99 -21.87 1.33
C GLU A 73 1.96 -23.02 1.36
N GLU A 74 2.39 -24.26 1.59
CA GLU A 74 1.47 -25.41 1.70
C GLU A 74 0.51 -25.25 2.87
N LYS A 75 1.01 -24.78 4.03
CA LYS A 75 0.17 -24.55 5.22
C LYS A 75 -0.86 -23.45 4.98
N ILE A 76 -0.49 -22.37 4.30
CA ILE A 76 -1.40 -21.28 3.96
C ILE A 76 -2.46 -21.80 2.96
N ASN A 77 -2.06 -22.57 1.96
CA ASN A 77 -2.97 -23.14 0.98
C ASN A 77 -4.05 -24.07 1.59
N LYS A 78 -3.77 -24.76 2.70
CA LYS A 78 -4.80 -25.53 3.44
C LYS A 78 -5.95 -24.66 3.95
N ILE A 79 -5.72 -23.36 4.13
CA ILE A 79 -6.71 -22.39 4.59
C ILE A 79 -7.37 -21.66 3.42
N THR A 80 -6.62 -21.32 2.36
CA THR A 80 -7.12 -20.49 1.26
C THR A 80 -7.80 -21.30 0.15
N ALA A 81 -7.32 -22.51 -0.14
CA ALA A 81 -7.82 -23.33 -1.25
C ALA A 81 -9.31 -23.72 -1.13
N PRO A 82 -9.87 -24.02 0.07
CA PRO A 82 -11.31 -24.28 0.20
C PRO A 82 -12.21 -23.13 -0.25
N ALA A 83 -11.71 -21.89 -0.22
CA ALA A 83 -12.42 -20.71 -0.69
C ALA A 83 -12.09 -20.38 -2.17
N GLY A 84 -11.34 -21.23 -2.87
CA GLY A 84 -10.99 -21.04 -4.28
C GLY A 84 -9.76 -20.17 -4.53
N TYR A 85 -8.89 -19.98 -3.52
CA TYR A 85 -7.69 -19.15 -3.65
C TYR A 85 -6.40 -19.97 -3.50
N LEU A 86 -5.50 -19.81 -4.46
CA LEU A 86 -4.16 -20.37 -4.42
C LEU A 86 -3.19 -19.31 -3.89
N ALA A 87 -2.50 -19.61 -2.79
CA ALA A 87 -1.57 -18.70 -2.16
C ALA A 87 -0.13 -18.95 -2.64
N ARG A 88 0.59 -17.85 -2.87
CA ARG A 88 2.05 -17.79 -3.02
C ARG A 88 2.64 -16.90 -1.95
N VAL A 89 3.73 -17.32 -1.32
CA VAL A 89 4.43 -16.47 -0.35
C VAL A 89 5.58 -15.76 -1.05
N LEU A 90 5.60 -14.43 -0.98
CA LEU A 90 6.68 -13.63 -1.56
C LEU A 90 7.85 -13.52 -0.59
N ALA A 91 9.05 -13.63 -1.13
CA ALA A 91 10.31 -13.37 -0.43
C ALA A 91 10.58 -11.87 -0.24
N VAL A 92 9.57 -11.07 0.12
CA VAL A 92 9.71 -9.67 0.49
C VAL A 92 9.13 -9.43 1.87
N ARG A 93 9.63 -8.41 2.56
CA ARG A 93 9.08 -7.98 3.84
C ARG A 93 8.33 -6.68 3.66
N ALA A 94 7.15 -6.61 4.27
CA ALA A 94 6.40 -5.37 4.38
C ALA A 94 6.19 -5.03 5.85
N VAL A 95 6.20 -3.73 6.14
CA VAL A 95 5.94 -3.24 7.50
C VAL A 95 4.51 -3.54 7.93
N GLY A 96 4.37 -3.87 9.21
CA GLY A 96 3.12 -4.06 9.92
C GLY A 96 3.24 -3.57 11.36
N VAL A 97 2.14 -3.65 12.10
CA VAL A 97 2.05 -3.24 13.51
C VAL A 97 1.38 -4.36 14.32
N GLN A 98 2.04 -4.76 15.41
CA GLN A 98 1.49 -5.74 16.35
C GLN A 98 1.74 -5.25 17.77
N GLY A 99 0.67 -4.97 18.51
CA GLY A 99 0.77 -4.18 19.74
C GLY A 99 1.37 -2.80 19.44
N ASP A 100 2.38 -2.42 20.21
CA ASP A 100 3.05 -1.11 20.08
C ASP A 100 4.28 -1.14 19.16
N ASN A 101 4.64 -2.31 18.60
CA ASN A 101 5.88 -2.49 17.84
C ASN A 101 5.63 -2.62 16.34
N ARG A 102 6.57 -2.07 15.56
CA ARG A 102 6.67 -2.33 14.12
C ARG A 102 7.23 -3.74 13.88
N THR A 103 6.71 -4.43 12.89
CA THR A 103 7.20 -5.74 12.44
C THR A 103 7.45 -5.70 10.93
N TYR A 104 8.38 -6.53 10.45
CA TYR A 104 8.67 -6.70 9.03
C TYR A 104 8.57 -8.18 8.69
N ARG A 105 7.58 -8.55 7.88
CA ARG A 105 7.19 -9.95 7.66
C ARG A 105 6.73 -10.18 6.23
N ASN A 106 6.62 -11.45 5.84
CA ASN A 106 6.32 -11.84 4.47
C ASN A 106 4.94 -11.39 4.01
N VAL A 107 4.80 -11.35 2.69
CA VAL A 107 3.58 -11.02 1.96
C VAL A 107 3.05 -12.27 1.28
N VAL A 108 1.75 -12.47 1.33
CA VAL A 108 1.04 -13.54 0.61
C VAL A 108 0.32 -12.93 -0.58
N VAL A 109 0.49 -13.51 -1.77
CA VAL A 109 -0.34 -13.23 -2.95
C VAL A 109 -1.35 -14.35 -3.10
N LEU A 110 -2.61 -13.99 -3.32
CA LEU A 110 -3.70 -14.91 -3.62
C LEU A 110 -4.05 -14.83 -5.12
N GLU A 111 -4.04 -15.97 -5.79
CA GLU A 111 -4.61 -16.15 -7.13
C GLU A 111 -6.06 -16.63 -6.98
N GLY A 112 -7.02 -15.88 -7.50
CA GLY A 112 -8.44 -16.18 -7.37
C GLY A 112 -9.32 -15.01 -7.84
N LYS A 113 -10.64 -15.15 -7.67
CA LYS A 113 -11.59 -14.08 -8.05
C LYS A 113 -11.50 -12.90 -7.09
N LEU A 114 -11.79 -11.70 -7.58
CA LEU A 114 -12.00 -10.53 -6.72
C LEU A 114 -13.37 -10.62 -6.03
N ASP A 115 -13.42 -11.29 -4.87
CA ASP A 115 -14.57 -11.31 -3.96
C ASP A 115 -14.16 -10.67 -2.63
N TYR A 116 -14.61 -9.44 -2.39
CA TYR A 116 -14.20 -8.69 -1.21
C TYR A 116 -14.58 -9.33 0.13
N ASN A 117 -15.69 -10.06 0.19
CA ASN A 117 -16.13 -10.68 1.45
C ASN A 117 -15.26 -11.91 1.75
N ALA A 118 -15.02 -12.75 0.74
CA ALA A 118 -14.12 -13.89 0.89
C ALA A 118 -12.68 -13.43 1.20
N LEU A 119 -12.18 -12.40 0.51
CA LEU A 119 -10.84 -11.87 0.71
C LEU A 119 -10.65 -11.26 2.09
N GLU A 120 -11.64 -10.55 2.63
CA GLU A 120 -11.62 -10.01 3.99
C GLU A 120 -11.47 -11.11 5.05
N GLU A 121 -12.27 -12.18 4.93
CA GLU A 121 -12.21 -13.34 5.83
C GLU A 121 -10.86 -14.06 5.73
N ILE A 122 -10.43 -14.37 4.50
CA ILE A 122 -9.19 -15.09 4.24
C ILE A 122 -7.98 -14.29 4.72
N SER A 123 -7.92 -12.99 4.39
CA SER A 123 -6.83 -12.09 4.78
C SER A 123 -6.66 -12.10 6.30
N THR A 124 -7.76 -11.87 7.01
CA THR A 124 -7.79 -11.87 8.48
C THR A 124 -7.35 -13.22 9.04
N ARG A 125 -7.86 -14.32 8.49
CA ARG A 125 -7.55 -15.67 8.95
C ARG A 125 -6.07 -16.01 8.74
N VAL A 126 -5.51 -15.67 7.58
CA VAL A 126 -4.08 -15.89 7.26
C VAL A 126 -3.21 -15.08 8.22
N THR A 127 -3.47 -13.79 8.40
CA THR A 127 -2.62 -12.96 9.27
C THR A 127 -2.72 -13.32 10.75
N ASN A 128 -3.86 -13.85 11.20
CA ASN A 128 -4.02 -14.34 12.58
C ASN A 128 -3.36 -15.71 12.79
N ALA A 129 -3.43 -16.60 11.79
CA ALA A 129 -2.86 -17.94 11.88
C ALA A 129 -1.33 -17.96 11.72
N PHE A 130 -0.77 -17.02 10.95
CA PHE A 130 0.64 -16.99 10.62
C PHE A 130 1.29 -15.68 11.07
N SER A 131 1.94 -15.72 12.23
CA SER A 131 2.70 -14.58 12.76
C SER A 131 3.94 -14.22 11.95
N THR A 132 4.21 -14.87 10.82
CA THR A 132 5.28 -14.52 9.86
C THR A 132 4.74 -13.80 8.63
N ILE A 133 3.43 -13.50 8.59
CA ILE A 133 2.78 -12.77 7.49
C ILE A 133 2.25 -11.44 8.02
N ASN A 134 2.57 -10.34 7.33
CA ASN A 134 2.00 -9.02 7.62
C ASN A 134 0.92 -8.61 6.63
N ARG A 135 0.96 -9.14 5.40
CA ARG A 135 0.08 -8.70 4.33
C ARG A 135 -0.41 -9.84 3.47
N VAL A 136 -1.64 -9.69 3.02
CA VAL A 136 -2.29 -10.53 2.03
C VAL A 136 -2.75 -9.61 0.91
N VAL A 137 -2.36 -9.94 -0.32
CA VAL A 137 -2.77 -9.24 -1.54
C VAL A 137 -3.43 -10.22 -2.48
N VAL A 138 -4.36 -9.77 -3.31
CA VAL A 138 -4.96 -10.57 -4.39
C VAL A 138 -4.36 -10.13 -5.72
N LEU A 139 -4.02 -11.09 -6.57
CA LEU A 139 -3.56 -10.84 -7.94
C LEU A 139 -4.72 -10.33 -8.78
N LEU A 140 -4.52 -9.21 -9.47
CA LEU A 140 -5.47 -8.66 -10.42
C LEU A 140 -5.05 -8.95 -11.86
N GLU A 141 -3.77 -8.73 -12.15
CA GLU A 141 -3.18 -8.93 -13.46
C GLU A 141 -1.74 -9.47 -13.33
N PRO A 142 -1.29 -10.39 -14.20
CA PRO A 142 -2.12 -11.21 -15.09
C PRO A 142 -3.05 -12.15 -14.30
N GLU A 143 -3.96 -12.86 -14.96
CA GLU A 143 -4.91 -13.76 -14.29
C GLU A 143 -4.25 -14.86 -13.42
N LYS A 144 -3.00 -15.25 -13.73
CA LYS A 144 -2.26 -16.33 -13.05
C LYS A 144 -0.76 -16.09 -12.98
N ILE A 145 -0.13 -16.68 -11.96
CA ILE A 145 1.32 -16.75 -11.81
C ILE A 145 1.80 -18.07 -12.42
N GLU A 146 2.38 -18.01 -13.61
CA GLU A 146 2.85 -19.17 -14.38
C GLU A 146 4.18 -19.71 -13.84
N SER A 147 5.02 -18.83 -13.30
CA SER A 147 6.33 -19.18 -12.74
C SER A 147 6.50 -18.59 -11.34
N ALA A 148 7.20 -19.30 -10.47
CA ALA A 148 7.49 -18.83 -9.11
C ALA A 148 8.02 -17.38 -9.13
N PRO A 149 7.41 -16.46 -8.35
CA PRO A 149 7.87 -15.07 -8.28
C PRO A 149 9.33 -15.02 -7.81
N LEU A 150 10.15 -14.27 -8.54
CA LEU A 150 11.60 -14.19 -8.31
C LEU A 150 11.95 -12.89 -7.60
N LEU A 151 12.53 -12.98 -6.40
CA LEU A 151 13.10 -11.82 -5.73
C LEU A 151 14.37 -11.36 -6.46
N GLU A 152 14.45 -10.07 -6.75
CA GLU A 152 15.63 -9.45 -7.36
C GLU A 152 16.32 -8.49 -6.37
N GLU A 153 17.61 -8.27 -6.58
CA GLU A 153 18.34 -7.19 -5.94
C GLU A 153 17.90 -5.86 -6.55
N ALA A 154 17.49 -4.93 -5.69
CA ALA A 154 16.72 -3.76 -6.09
C ALA A 154 16.80 -2.66 -5.02
N TYR A 155 17.08 -1.44 -5.46
CA TYR A 155 17.24 -0.27 -4.60
C TYR A 155 16.45 0.91 -5.14
N LEU A 156 16.42 2.02 -4.41
CA LEU A 156 15.92 3.27 -4.97
C LEU A 156 16.81 3.69 -6.15
N SER A 157 16.23 3.70 -7.34
CA SER A 157 16.87 4.14 -8.58
C SER A 157 15.92 5.05 -9.36
N THR A 158 16.47 5.91 -10.22
CA THR A 158 15.68 6.80 -11.06
C THR A 158 14.63 6.02 -11.87
N GLU A 159 15.03 4.90 -12.46
CA GLU A 159 14.13 4.06 -13.27
C GLU A 159 12.94 3.52 -12.45
N ARG A 160 13.18 3.02 -11.24
CA ARG A 160 12.12 2.50 -10.36
C ARG A 160 11.21 3.60 -9.84
N ILE A 161 11.78 4.78 -9.56
CA ILE A 161 11.03 5.95 -9.13
C ILE A 161 10.12 6.44 -10.26
N GLU A 162 10.62 6.49 -11.49
CA GLU A 162 9.82 6.85 -12.68
C GLU A 162 8.70 5.85 -12.94
N ARG A 163 9.01 4.55 -12.87
CA ARG A 163 8.02 3.46 -12.97
C ARG A 163 6.90 3.62 -11.95
N LEU A 164 7.26 3.82 -10.67
CA LEU A 164 6.25 3.98 -9.63
C LEU A 164 5.46 5.28 -9.79
N ARG A 165 6.11 6.38 -10.20
CA ARG A 165 5.41 7.64 -10.50
C ARG A 165 4.33 7.46 -11.57
N GLU A 166 4.64 6.74 -12.64
CA GLU A 166 3.70 6.48 -13.72
C GLU A 166 2.53 5.61 -13.24
N ALA A 167 2.82 4.54 -12.49
CA ALA A 167 1.80 3.68 -11.91
C ALA A 167 0.89 4.41 -10.90
N ASP A 168 1.46 5.25 -10.03
CA ASP A 168 0.72 6.07 -9.05
C ASP A 168 -0.18 7.09 -9.76
N ALA A 169 0.33 7.79 -10.79
CA ALA A 169 -0.45 8.73 -11.58
C ALA A 169 -1.65 8.05 -12.26
N ILE A 170 -1.45 6.89 -12.89
CA ILE A 170 -2.53 6.11 -13.52
C ILE A 170 -3.60 5.72 -12.50
N ALA A 171 -3.22 5.30 -11.29
CA ALA A 171 -4.16 4.94 -10.25
C ALA A 171 -4.99 6.16 -9.78
N MET A 172 -4.35 7.31 -9.59
CA MET A 172 -5.03 8.55 -9.19
C MET A 172 -5.98 9.05 -10.29
N ASP A 173 -5.54 9.04 -11.54
CA ASP A 173 -6.36 9.45 -12.69
C ASP A 173 -7.59 8.55 -12.83
N ALA A 174 -7.44 7.23 -12.70
CA ALA A 174 -8.55 6.29 -12.75
C ALA A 174 -9.58 6.52 -11.62
N LEU A 175 -9.15 6.90 -10.42
CA LEU A 175 -10.08 7.28 -9.34
C LEU A 175 -10.81 8.58 -9.63
N GLU A 176 -10.12 9.58 -10.18
CA GLU A 176 -10.72 10.88 -10.51
C GLU A 176 -11.75 10.73 -11.64
N GLU A 177 -11.37 10.07 -12.75
CA GLU A 177 -12.22 9.83 -13.91
C GLU A 177 -13.53 9.11 -13.55
N LYS A 178 -13.49 8.20 -12.57
CA LYS A 178 -14.63 7.40 -12.10
C LYS A 178 -15.34 8.00 -10.89
N GLY A 179 -14.95 9.20 -10.44
CA GLY A 179 -15.55 9.87 -9.29
C GLY A 179 -15.40 9.10 -7.96
N ALA A 180 -14.37 8.26 -7.84
CA ALA A 180 -14.08 7.43 -6.67
C ALA A 180 -12.99 8.02 -5.75
N TYR A 181 -12.33 9.10 -6.16
CA TYR A 181 -11.23 9.72 -5.41
C TYR A 181 -11.60 10.09 -3.96
N ASP A 182 -12.78 10.70 -3.75
CA ASP A 182 -13.27 11.12 -2.43
C ASP A 182 -13.78 9.93 -1.57
N LYS A 183 -13.92 8.73 -2.16
CA LYS A 183 -14.33 7.51 -1.42
C LYS A 183 -13.16 6.81 -0.74
N VAL A 184 -11.93 7.15 -1.11
CA VAL A 184 -10.71 6.57 -0.56
C VAL A 184 -10.03 7.60 0.33
N TRP A 185 -9.61 7.20 1.53
CA TRP A 185 -8.91 8.10 2.45
C TRP A 185 -7.47 8.35 2.00
N GLN A 186 -6.79 7.28 1.59
CA GLN A 186 -5.44 7.31 1.03
C GLN A 186 -5.26 6.09 0.13
N PHE A 187 -4.49 6.23 -0.95
CA PHE A 187 -4.22 5.13 -1.87
C PHE A 187 -2.71 5.02 -2.15
N PRO A 188 -1.91 4.35 -1.31
CA PRO A 188 -0.55 4.03 -1.69
C PRO A 188 -0.51 3.10 -2.91
N VAL A 189 0.36 3.41 -3.86
CA VAL A 189 0.79 2.48 -4.91
C VAL A 189 2.22 2.08 -4.59
N VAL A 190 2.51 0.78 -4.59
CA VAL A 190 3.78 0.23 -4.08
C VAL A 190 4.46 -0.63 -5.13
N LEU A 191 5.76 -0.45 -5.32
CA LEU A 191 6.60 -1.27 -6.22
C LEU A 191 7.36 -2.34 -5.43
N LEU A 192 7.22 -3.60 -5.83
CA LEU A 192 7.88 -4.75 -5.22
C LEU A 192 9.14 -5.13 -6.01
N PRO A 193 10.26 -5.50 -5.35
CA PRO A 193 11.47 -6.03 -5.98
C PRO A 193 11.31 -7.50 -6.37
N VAL A 194 10.13 -7.88 -6.88
CA VAL A 194 9.77 -9.25 -7.22
C VAL A 194 9.30 -9.29 -8.65
N LYS A 195 9.95 -10.12 -9.46
CA LYS A 195 9.62 -10.35 -10.85
C LYS A 195 8.57 -11.44 -10.98
N PHE A 196 7.50 -11.14 -11.71
CA PHE A 196 6.40 -12.06 -12.01
C PHE A 196 6.45 -12.49 -13.47
N ASN A 197 6.27 -13.79 -13.72
CA ASN A 197 6.22 -14.43 -15.05
C ASN A 197 7.35 -14.01 -16.01
N ASN A 198 8.53 -13.70 -15.48
CA ASN A 198 9.67 -13.11 -16.20
C ASN A 198 9.36 -11.79 -16.97
N ALA A 199 8.20 -11.18 -16.75
CA ALA A 199 7.75 -9.98 -17.45
C ALA A 199 8.28 -8.70 -16.78
N GLY A 200 8.17 -8.61 -15.45
CA GLY A 200 8.55 -7.40 -14.72
C GLY A 200 8.15 -7.44 -13.25
N GLU A 201 8.30 -6.29 -12.60
CA GLU A 201 8.08 -6.10 -11.17
C GLU A 201 6.60 -6.07 -10.79
N GLY A 202 6.28 -6.41 -9.55
CA GLY A 202 4.92 -6.31 -9.03
C GLY A 202 4.56 -4.89 -8.56
N ILE A 203 3.38 -4.41 -8.91
CA ILE A 203 2.74 -3.23 -8.31
C ILE A 203 1.63 -3.68 -7.36
N VAL A 204 1.57 -3.08 -6.18
CA VAL A 204 0.47 -3.25 -5.23
C VAL A 204 -0.34 -1.96 -5.12
N LEU A 205 -1.63 -2.09 -5.33
CA LEU A 205 -2.64 -1.06 -5.11
C LEU A 205 -3.15 -1.17 -3.67
N ARG A 206 -3.08 -0.08 -2.89
CA ARG A 206 -3.46 -0.06 -1.48
C ARG A 206 -4.53 1.00 -1.19
N PRO A 207 -5.74 0.92 -1.74
CA PRO A 207 -6.81 1.81 -1.31
C PRO A 207 -7.18 1.52 0.15
N VAL A 208 -7.20 2.55 1.00
CA VAL A 208 -7.64 2.42 2.39
C VAL A 208 -8.74 3.40 2.73
N GLU A 209 -9.64 2.95 3.60
CA GLU A 209 -10.62 3.77 4.30
C GLU A 209 -10.24 3.87 5.76
N SER A 210 -10.37 5.07 6.33
CA SER A 210 -10.10 5.30 7.74
C SER A 210 -10.85 6.54 8.23
N ARG A 211 -11.26 6.52 9.50
CA ARG A 211 -11.83 7.70 10.18
C ARG A 211 -10.74 8.54 10.86
N GLU A 212 -9.73 7.90 11.45
CA GLU A 212 -8.74 8.56 12.33
C GLU A 212 -7.28 8.11 12.10
N ALA A 213 -6.99 7.39 11.01
CA ALA A 213 -5.71 6.78 10.65
C ALA A 213 -5.14 5.74 11.65
N MET A 214 -5.68 5.61 12.86
CA MET A 214 -5.25 4.61 13.85
C MET A 214 -5.61 3.18 13.40
N THR A 215 -6.84 2.98 12.93
CA THR A 215 -7.31 1.76 12.24
C THR A 215 -7.66 2.09 10.81
N ALA A 216 -7.50 1.12 9.91
CA ALA A 216 -7.87 1.29 8.51
C ALA A 216 -8.34 -0.03 7.91
N THR A 217 -9.36 0.04 7.07
CA THR A 217 -9.80 -1.08 6.24
C THR A 217 -9.32 -0.88 4.81
N PHE A 218 -9.11 -1.96 4.07
CA PHE A 218 -8.91 -1.81 2.63
C PHE A 218 -10.24 -1.32 2.02
N ALA A 219 -10.18 -0.37 1.08
CA ALA A 219 -11.38 0.15 0.46
C ALA A 219 -11.92 -0.86 -0.57
N LYS A 220 -13.24 -1.08 -0.54
CA LYS A 220 -13.95 -1.96 -1.48
C LYS A 220 -14.45 -1.11 -2.65
N LEU A 221 -13.53 -0.76 -3.54
CA LEU A 221 -13.86 -0.02 -4.77
C LEU A 221 -14.69 -0.87 -5.73
N ASP A 222 -15.33 -0.23 -6.71
CA ASP A 222 -16.04 -0.97 -7.75
C ASP A 222 -15.04 -1.89 -8.51
N PRO A 223 -15.33 -3.19 -8.66
CA PRO A 223 -14.48 -4.12 -9.41
C PRO A 223 -14.12 -3.65 -10.81
N GLU A 224 -15.01 -2.92 -11.50
CA GLU A 224 -14.73 -2.37 -12.83
C GLU A 224 -13.62 -1.32 -12.78
N ILE A 225 -13.65 -0.42 -11.78
CA ILE A 225 -12.62 0.60 -11.56
C ILE A 225 -11.27 -0.07 -11.29
N ILE A 226 -11.26 -1.09 -10.42
CA ILE A 226 -10.05 -1.82 -10.06
C ILE A 226 -9.47 -2.59 -11.27
N SER A 227 -10.32 -3.25 -12.05
CA SER A 227 -9.91 -4.00 -13.23
C SER A 227 -9.32 -3.09 -14.32
N GLU A 228 -10.01 -1.99 -14.65
CA GLU A 228 -9.51 -1.03 -15.64
C GLU A 228 -8.18 -0.39 -15.18
N MET A 229 -8.10 -0.02 -13.89
CA MET A 229 -6.88 0.52 -13.29
C MET A 229 -5.72 -0.48 -13.39
N ALA A 230 -5.95 -1.74 -13.02
CA ALA A 230 -4.92 -2.78 -13.08
C ALA A 230 -4.41 -3.01 -14.51
N GLN A 231 -5.31 -3.04 -15.50
CA GLN A 231 -4.94 -3.18 -16.91
C GLN A 231 -4.13 -1.98 -17.44
N ARG A 232 -4.43 -0.76 -16.98
CA ARG A 232 -3.63 0.43 -17.33
C ARG A 232 -2.26 0.39 -16.67
N VAL A 233 -2.19 0.06 -15.38
CA VAL A 233 -0.92 -0.05 -14.63
C VAL A 233 -0.02 -1.16 -15.18
N LEU A 234 -0.58 -2.29 -15.60
CA LEU A 234 0.19 -3.39 -16.20
C LEU A 234 0.94 -2.96 -17.47
N LYS A 235 0.45 -1.94 -18.20
CA LYS A 235 1.10 -1.42 -19.41
C LYS A 235 2.31 -0.53 -19.11
N VAL A 236 2.52 -0.13 -17.86
CA VAL A 236 3.70 0.64 -17.45
C VAL A 236 4.96 -0.19 -17.67
N ARG A 237 5.99 0.43 -18.25
CA ARG A 237 7.23 -0.27 -18.61
C ARG A 237 7.88 -0.94 -17.40
N GLY A 238 8.06 -2.26 -17.49
CA GLY A 238 8.72 -3.08 -16.48
C GLY A 238 7.81 -3.52 -15.33
N VAL A 239 6.49 -3.31 -15.43
CA VAL A 239 5.50 -3.93 -14.56
C VAL A 239 5.10 -5.30 -15.12
N GLY A 240 5.16 -6.33 -14.29
CA GLY A 240 4.82 -7.71 -14.66
C GLY A 240 3.60 -8.27 -13.93
N ALA A 241 3.17 -7.63 -12.84
CA ALA A 241 1.94 -7.97 -12.14
C ALA A 241 1.36 -6.76 -11.40
N VAL A 242 0.04 -6.76 -11.22
CA VAL A 242 -0.70 -5.80 -10.41
C VAL A 242 -1.54 -6.55 -9.39
N MET A 243 -1.48 -6.13 -8.14
CA MET A 243 -2.16 -6.76 -7.01
C MET A 243 -2.93 -5.71 -6.21
N LEU A 244 -3.92 -6.16 -5.44
CA LEU A 244 -4.68 -5.33 -4.49
C LEU A 244 -4.40 -5.80 -3.06
N ASP A 245 -3.96 -4.91 -2.18
CA ASP A 245 -3.75 -5.22 -0.76
C ASP A 245 -5.08 -5.22 0.00
N VAL A 246 -5.45 -6.40 0.47
CA VAL A 246 -6.70 -6.72 1.16
C VAL A 246 -6.49 -6.91 2.67
N THR A 247 -5.43 -6.34 3.23
CA THR A 247 -5.11 -6.43 4.66
C THR A 247 -5.72 -5.27 5.45
N HIS A 248 -6.20 -5.49 6.67
CA HIS A 248 -6.57 -4.38 7.58
C HIS A 248 -5.36 -3.85 8.35
N LYS A 249 -5.50 -2.65 8.92
CA LYS A 249 -4.61 -2.11 9.96
C LYS A 249 -5.35 -2.20 11.31
N PRO A 250 -4.86 -2.99 12.28
CA PRO A 250 -3.76 -3.98 12.23
C PRO A 250 -4.14 -5.28 11.45
N PRO A 251 -3.17 -6.15 11.08
CA PRO A 251 -1.75 -6.14 11.44
C PRO A 251 -0.85 -5.39 10.45
N ALA A 252 -1.38 -4.92 9.33
CA ALA A 252 -0.63 -4.10 8.39
C ALA A 252 -0.56 -2.63 8.82
N THR A 253 0.19 -1.83 8.08
CA THR A 253 0.14 -0.36 8.10
C THR A 253 -0.45 0.17 6.80
N ILE A 254 -0.67 1.49 6.70
CA ILE A 254 -1.14 2.11 5.45
C ILE A 254 -0.05 2.00 4.38
N GLU A 255 1.15 2.53 4.68
CA GLU A 255 2.34 2.40 3.82
C GLU A 255 3.02 1.03 4.01
N TRP A 256 3.86 0.63 3.06
CA TRP A 256 4.56 -0.67 3.03
C TRP A 256 6.04 -0.60 3.47
N GLU A 257 6.66 0.58 3.29
CA GLU A 257 8.04 1.04 3.57
C GLU A 257 9.18 0.23 2.92
#